data_AF-A0A2M6ZRQ6-F1
#
_entry.id   AF-A0A2M6ZRQ6-F1
#
_cell.length_a   1.000
_cell.length_b   1.000
_cell.length_c   1.000
_cell.angle_alpha   90.00
_cell.angle_beta   90.00
_cell.angle_gamma   90.00
#
_symmetry.space_group_name_H-M   'P 1'
#
loop_
_entity.id
_entity.type
_entity.pdbx_description
1 polymer ?
#
loop_
_entity_poly.entity_id
_entity_poly.type
_entity_poly.pdbx_seq_one_letter_code
_entity_poly.pdbx_strand_id
1 'polypeptide(L)'
;MNQRRYFNEVAPRWDSLLDEESLAKLGQIVNSLVSKPNDTILDMGSGTGALLSLLQDATGKGSRIIPLDISENMLQIARGKDFEGDINFIQADTCAIPLFDETCDLVMCYSVFPHFGDKPRALVELKRVLRPNGRLVICHTKSREEINEIHRHIGGTVAHDVLPDETEMRALLADAGLDRIEVSDEPDRYLAIARKSDGALMPDLEIARQILTQDALGFVIVKSEKVLASSREQGVRPFFDVIVNLEEALSRAAVADRVVGKAIALLSIYAGIDAVYAHLASKPAMKSLEEASIRVSAKQVVPHILNREGIDLCPFEKLMYNVSDPDEAFSSIKTFLGE
;
A
#
# COMPACT_ATOMS: atom_id res chain seq x y z
N MET A 1 -12.09 10.84 -30.86
CA MET A 1 -11.28 11.92 -30.28
C MET A 1 -10.61 11.38 -29.03
N ASN A 2 -9.37 11.76 -28.69
CA ASN A 2 -8.76 11.30 -27.43
C ASN A 2 -9.23 12.17 -26.25
N GLN A 3 -9.13 11.65 -25.03
CA GLN A 3 -9.65 12.31 -23.82
C GLN A 3 -9.04 13.70 -23.59
N ARG A 4 -7.71 13.85 -23.77
CA ARG A 4 -7.04 15.16 -23.67
C ARG A 4 -7.69 16.22 -24.55
N ARG A 5 -7.94 15.92 -25.83
CA ARG A 5 -8.58 16.86 -26.74
C ARG A 5 -10.03 17.16 -26.34
N TYR A 6 -10.79 16.14 -25.93
CA TYR A 6 -12.15 16.33 -25.44
C TYR A 6 -12.21 17.31 -24.26
N PHE A 7 -11.40 17.08 -23.23
CA PHE A 7 -11.38 17.95 -22.05
C PHE A 7 -10.80 19.34 -22.35
N ASN A 8 -9.88 19.48 -23.32
CA ASN A 8 -9.45 20.79 -23.79
C ASN A 8 -10.59 21.59 -24.43
N GLU A 9 -11.48 20.94 -25.19
CA GLU A 9 -12.63 21.58 -25.85
C GLU A 9 -13.74 21.97 -24.87
N VAL A 10 -13.95 21.18 -23.81
CA VAL A 10 -14.99 21.45 -22.79
C VAL A 10 -14.53 22.43 -21.70
N ALA A 11 -13.23 22.54 -21.44
CA ALA A 11 -12.65 23.36 -20.36
C ALA A 11 -13.30 24.76 -20.17
N PRO A 12 -13.54 25.57 -21.22
CA PRO A 12 -14.14 26.91 -21.06
C PRO A 12 -15.54 26.95 -20.44
N ARG A 13 -16.25 25.83 -20.39
CA ARG A 13 -17.61 25.71 -19.83
C ARG A 13 -17.67 24.83 -18.59
N TRP A 14 -16.54 24.25 -18.17
CA TRP A 14 -16.51 23.23 -17.12
C TRP A 14 -17.06 23.74 -15.79
N ASP A 15 -16.64 24.95 -15.37
CA ASP A 15 -17.13 25.57 -14.13
C ASP A 15 -18.65 25.82 -14.15
N SER A 16 -19.24 26.05 -15.33
CA SER A 16 -20.70 26.24 -15.45
C SER A 16 -21.50 24.94 -15.30
N LEU A 17 -20.81 23.79 -15.31
CA LEU A 17 -21.41 22.47 -15.09
C LEU A 17 -21.34 22.06 -13.60
N LEU A 18 -20.59 22.80 -12.79
CA LEU A 18 -20.50 22.57 -11.34
C LEU A 18 -21.69 23.23 -10.66
N ASP A 19 -22.48 22.44 -9.93
CA ASP A 19 -23.58 22.93 -9.11
C ASP A 19 -23.17 23.07 -7.64
N GLU A 20 -23.82 24.00 -6.92
CA GLU A 20 -23.52 24.32 -5.51
C GLU A 20 -23.72 23.11 -4.58
N GLU A 21 -24.68 22.24 -4.88
CA GLU A 21 -24.96 21.04 -4.08
C GLU A 21 -23.81 20.04 -4.17
N SER A 22 -23.31 19.79 -5.38
CA SER A 22 -22.12 18.97 -5.62
C SER A 22 -20.89 19.54 -4.91
N LEU A 23 -20.67 20.85 -4.95
CA LEU A 23 -19.57 21.49 -4.23
C LEU A 23 -19.70 21.36 -2.70
N ALA A 24 -20.91 21.51 -2.15
CA ALA A 24 -21.17 21.32 -0.73
C ALA A 24 -20.90 19.86 -0.29
N LYS A 25 -21.34 18.87 -1.08
CA LYS A 25 -21.06 17.45 -0.84
C LYS A 25 -19.56 17.15 -0.91
N LEU A 26 -18.86 17.72 -1.90
CA LEU A 26 -17.41 17.59 -2.00
C LEU A 26 -16.71 18.17 -0.77
N GLY A 27 -17.15 19.32 -0.28
CA GLY A 27 -16.63 19.92 0.95
C GLY A 27 -16.81 19.01 2.17
N GLN A 28 -17.96 18.33 2.30
CA GLN A 28 -18.18 17.34 3.36
C GLN A 28 -17.22 16.15 3.26
N ILE A 29 -17.02 15.62 2.04
CA ILE A 29 -16.05 14.54 1.80
C ILE A 29 -14.65 14.98 2.20
N VAL A 30 -14.20 16.14 1.72
CA VAL A 30 -12.87 16.69 2.04
C VAL A 30 -12.71 16.87 3.55
N ASN A 31 -13.65 17.51 4.24
CA ASN A 31 -13.58 17.74 5.68
C ASN A 31 -13.57 16.44 6.51
N SER A 32 -14.19 15.38 6.00
CA SER A 32 -14.20 14.07 6.68
C SER A 32 -12.89 13.29 6.49
N LEU A 33 -12.15 13.56 5.42
CA LEU A 33 -10.98 12.78 5.03
C LEU A 33 -9.67 13.53 5.28
N VAL A 34 -9.66 14.84 5.15
CA VAL A 34 -8.45 15.68 5.16
C VAL A 34 -8.40 16.46 6.46
N SER A 35 -7.37 16.22 7.27
CA SER A 35 -7.28 16.81 8.61
C SER A 35 -5.87 17.19 9.06
N LYS A 36 -4.85 16.93 8.24
CA LYS A 36 -3.46 17.11 8.63
C LYS A 36 -2.83 18.33 7.95
N PRO A 37 -2.30 19.30 8.72
CA PRO A 37 -1.43 20.31 8.16
C PRO A 37 -0.10 19.68 7.73
N ASN A 38 0.45 20.17 6.60
CA ASN A 38 1.73 19.77 6.00
C ASN A 38 1.74 18.48 5.19
N ASP A 39 0.58 17.93 4.84
CA ASP A 39 0.50 16.82 3.87
C ASP A 39 0.90 17.31 2.46
N THR A 40 1.51 16.42 1.69
CA THR A 40 1.66 16.55 0.23
C THR A 40 0.51 15.83 -0.45
N ILE A 41 -0.36 16.59 -1.12
CA ILE A 41 -1.61 16.12 -1.72
C ILE A 41 -1.52 16.19 -3.24
N LEU A 42 -1.74 15.07 -3.92
CA LEU A 42 -1.92 15.02 -5.37
C LEU A 42 -3.41 15.06 -5.69
N ASP A 43 -3.86 16.12 -6.36
CA ASP A 43 -5.19 16.20 -6.95
C ASP A 43 -5.11 15.68 -8.40
N MET A 44 -5.46 14.41 -8.57
CA MET A 44 -5.40 13.70 -9.83
C MET A 44 -6.68 13.95 -10.64
N GLY A 45 -6.52 14.51 -11.84
CA GLY A 45 -7.65 15.00 -12.64
C GLY A 45 -8.21 16.31 -12.13
N SER A 46 -7.34 17.26 -11.76
CA SER A 46 -7.73 18.48 -11.03
C SER A 46 -8.74 19.37 -11.79
N GLY A 47 -8.87 19.20 -13.11
CA GLY A 47 -9.76 19.98 -13.94
C GLY A 47 -9.47 21.49 -13.81
N THR A 48 -10.53 22.29 -13.69
CA THR A 48 -10.45 23.72 -13.44
C THR A 48 -10.20 24.07 -11.97
N GLY A 49 -9.91 23.10 -11.10
CA GLY A 49 -9.47 23.31 -9.73
C GLY A 49 -10.57 23.41 -8.68
N ALA A 50 -11.72 22.75 -8.88
CA ALA A 50 -12.82 22.77 -7.91
C ALA A 50 -12.44 22.19 -6.53
N LEU A 51 -11.55 21.20 -6.50
CA LEU A 51 -11.08 20.57 -5.27
C LEU A 51 -10.03 21.41 -4.53
N LEU A 52 -9.28 22.27 -5.23
CA LEU A 52 -8.14 23.02 -4.66
C LEU A 52 -8.57 23.93 -3.51
N SER A 53 -9.64 24.71 -3.69
CA SER A 53 -10.12 25.63 -2.64
C SER A 53 -10.55 24.86 -1.39
N LEU A 54 -11.24 23.74 -1.56
CA LEU A 54 -11.69 22.90 -0.44
C LEU A 54 -10.51 22.25 0.29
N LEU A 55 -9.48 21.81 -0.45
CA LEU A 55 -8.25 21.28 0.14
C LEU A 55 -7.49 22.36 0.93
N GLN A 56 -7.42 23.59 0.42
CA GLN A 56 -6.80 24.71 1.13
C GLN A 56 -7.55 25.04 2.41
N ASP A 57 -8.87 25.09 2.37
CA ASP A 57 -9.70 25.34 3.53
C ASP A 57 -9.50 24.25 4.61
N ALA A 58 -9.40 22.99 4.20
CA ALA A 58 -9.23 21.87 5.11
C ALA A 58 -7.81 21.71 5.68
N THR A 59 -6.78 22.17 4.97
CA THR A 59 -5.36 21.93 5.34
C THR A 59 -4.61 23.18 5.80
N GLY A 60 -5.13 24.36 5.49
CA GLY A 60 -4.43 25.62 5.65
C GLY A 60 -3.19 25.75 4.74
N LYS A 61 -2.35 26.75 5.02
CA LYS A 61 -1.18 27.11 4.17
C LYS A 61 0.03 26.17 4.30
N GLY A 62 -0.02 25.19 5.20
CA GLY A 62 1.12 24.31 5.48
C GLY A 62 1.27 23.16 4.49
N SER A 63 0.19 22.74 3.86
CA SER A 63 0.19 21.61 2.93
C SER A 63 0.62 22.02 1.52
N ARG A 64 1.25 21.08 0.81
CA ARG A 64 1.59 21.21 -0.60
C ARG A 64 0.51 20.52 -1.43
N ILE A 65 -0.08 21.23 -2.37
CA ILE A 65 -1.08 20.66 -3.30
C ILE A 65 -0.45 20.59 -4.69
N ILE A 66 -0.58 19.45 -5.35
CA ILE A 66 -0.07 19.19 -6.68
C ILE A 66 -1.27 18.87 -7.57
N PRO A 67 -1.87 19.86 -8.25
CA PRO A 67 -2.91 19.63 -9.24
C PRO A 67 -2.29 19.00 -10.48
N LEU A 68 -2.84 17.87 -10.92
CA LEU A 68 -2.40 17.17 -12.12
C LEU A 68 -3.58 16.88 -13.04
N ASP A 69 -3.47 17.28 -14.30
CA ASP A 69 -4.48 16.97 -15.31
C ASP A 69 -3.82 16.69 -16.67
N ILE A 70 -4.48 15.90 -17.51
CA ILE A 70 -4.02 15.61 -18.87
C ILE A 70 -4.27 16.81 -19.81
N SER A 71 -5.29 17.62 -19.50
CA SER A 71 -5.77 18.77 -20.28
C SER A 71 -5.06 20.06 -19.88
N GLU A 72 -4.28 20.62 -20.79
CA GLU A 72 -3.61 21.90 -20.59
C GLU A 72 -4.60 23.07 -20.40
N ASN A 73 -5.75 23.06 -21.07
CA ASN A 73 -6.73 24.12 -20.96
C ASN A 73 -7.45 24.11 -19.60
N MET A 74 -7.68 22.92 -19.03
CA MET A 74 -8.21 22.78 -17.67
C MET A 74 -7.27 23.43 -16.66
N LEU A 75 -5.98 23.07 -16.72
CA LEU A 75 -4.95 23.64 -15.84
C LEU A 75 -4.75 25.14 -16.07
N GLN A 76 -4.88 25.62 -17.31
CA GLN A 76 -4.80 27.05 -17.60
C GLN A 76 -5.91 27.85 -16.90
N ILE A 77 -7.14 27.33 -16.89
CA ILE A 77 -8.26 27.94 -16.17
C ILE A 77 -8.03 27.87 -14.66
N ALA A 78 -7.60 26.72 -14.15
CA ALA A 78 -7.29 26.57 -12.73
C ALA A 78 -6.21 27.57 -12.27
N ARG A 79 -5.12 27.72 -13.04
CA ARG A 79 -4.06 28.72 -12.76
C ARG A 79 -4.54 30.17 -12.78
N GLY A 80 -5.65 30.46 -13.46
CA GLY A 80 -6.25 31.78 -13.50
C GLY A 80 -7.09 32.12 -12.25
N LYS A 81 -7.32 31.15 -11.37
CA LYS A 81 -8.04 31.34 -10.10
C LYS A 81 -7.05 31.72 -8.99
N ASP A 82 -7.56 32.44 -7.99
CA ASP A 82 -6.76 32.93 -6.87
C ASP A 82 -6.67 31.85 -5.79
N PHE A 83 -5.54 31.13 -5.76
CA PHE A 83 -5.23 30.10 -4.78
C PHE A 83 -3.97 30.49 -4.01
N GLU A 84 -3.98 30.38 -2.68
CA GLU A 84 -2.83 30.65 -1.81
C GLU A 84 -1.98 29.40 -1.44
N GLY A 85 -0.71 29.60 -1.09
CA GLY A 85 0.15 28.49 -0.59
C GLY A 85 1.00 27.80 -1.67
N ASP A 86 1.47 26.59 -1.37
CA ASP A 86 2.39 25.83 -2.24
C ASP A 86 1.60 24.93 -3.22
N ILE A 87 1.28 25.49 -4.39
CA ILE A 87 0.50 24.83 -5.45
C ILE A 87 1.33 24.66 -6.73
N ASN A 88 1.55 23.40 -7.13
CA ASN A 88 2.40 23.06 -8.27
C ASN A 88 1.63 22.29 -9.35
N PHE A 89 1.18 22.98 -10.39
CA PHE A 89 0.39 22.40 -11.48
C PHE A 89 1.24 21.58 -12.44
N ILE A 90 0.86 20.32 -12.67
CA ILE A 90 1.54 19.37 -13.56
C ILE A 90 0.60 18.95 -14.68
N GLN A 91 1.05 19.03 -15.93
CA GLN A 91 0.37 18.36 -17.04
C GLN A 91 0.96 16.98 -17.24
N ALA A 92 0.17 15.92 -17.05
CA ALA A 92 0.62 14.55 -17.27
C ALA A 92 -0.54 13.57 -17.49
N ASP A 93 -0.20 12.39 -18.00
CA ASP A 93 -1.10 11.25 -18.08
C ASP A 93 -1.08 10.46 -16.76
N THR A 94 -2.21 9.92 -16.34
CA THR A 94 -2.34 9.20 -15.07
C THR A 94 -1.52 7.90 -15.03
N CYS A 95 -1.14 7.36 -16.19
CA CYS A 95 -0.29 6.18 -16.33
C CYS A 95 1.22 6.50 -16.44
N ALA A 96 1.61 7.78 -16.29
CA ALA A 96 2.98 8.25 -16.31
C ALA A 96 3.14 9.53 -15.47
N ILE A 97 3.03 9.41 -14.15
CA ILE A 97 3.05 10.56 -13.23
C ILE A 97 4.50 11.03 -13.03
N PRO A 98 4.87 12.28 -13.37
CA PRO A 98 6.24 12.78 -13.30
C PRO A 98 6.64 13.22 -11.88
N LEU A 99 6.33 12.38 -10.89
CA LEU A 99 6.71 12.53 -9.49
C LEU A 99 7.58 11.35 -9.08
N PHE A 100 8.48 11.56 -8.12
CA PHE A 100 9.22 10.48 -7.51
C PHE A 100 8.30 9.53 -6.74
N ASP A 101 8.76 8.31 -6.53
CA ASP A 101 8.11 7.35 -5.65
C ASP A 101 7.94 7.97 -4.25
N GLU A 102 6.87 7.62 -3.56
CA GLU A 102 6.68 7.99 -2.14
C GLU A 102 6.74 9.51 -1.87
N THR A 103 6.14 10.28 -2.77
CA THR A 103 6.08 11.74 -2.68
C THR A 103 4.84 12.23 -1.94
N CYS A 104 3.70 11.56 -2.07
CA CYS A 104 2.40 12.05 -1.64
C CYS A 104 1.89 11.32 -0.40
N ASP A 105 1.36 12.07 0.58
CA ASP A 105 0.65 11.51 1.74
C ASP A 105 -0.80 11.15 1.37
N LEU A 106 -1.37 11.90 0.44
CA LEU A 106 -2.73 11.74 -0.06
C LEU A 106 -2.77 11.90 -1.59
N VAL A 107 -3.50 11.01 -2.24
CA VAL A 107 -3.89 11.14 -3.65
C VAL A 107 -5.41 11.18 -3.69
N MET A 108 -5.98 12.24 -4.27
CA MET A 108 -7.43 12.37 -4.47
C MET A 108 -7.76 12.34 -5.95
N CYS A 109 -8.74 11.53 -6.34
CA CYS A 109 -9.32 11.45 -7.67
C CYS A 109 -10.79 11.86 -7.57
N TYR A 110 -11.09 13.15 -7.73
CA TYR A 110 -12.47 13.63 -7.72
C TYR A 110 -13.04 13.65 -9.13
N SER A 111 -14.15 12.94 -9.35
CA SER A 111 -14.88 12.93 -10.63
C SER A 111 -14.05 12.62 -11.89
N VAL A 112 -12.95 11.86 -11.75
CA VAL A 112 -12.04 11.55 -12.88
C VAL A 112 -11.87 10.06 -13.18
N PHE A 113 -12.03 9.17 -12.19
CA PHE A 113 -11.62 7.77 -12.30
C PHE A 113 -12.24 6.98 -13.48
N PRO A 114 -13.52 7.20 -13.87
CA PRO A 114 -14.10 6.56 -15.05
C PRO A 114 -13.30 6.81 -16.32
N HIS A 115 -12.70 8.01 -16.43
CA HIS A 115 -11.92 8.47 -17.58
C HIS A 115 -10.50 7.91 -17.61
N PHE A 116 -10.07 7.09 -16.66
CA PHE A 116 -8.78 6.43 -16.78
C PHE A 116 -8.86 5.34 -17.86
N GLY A 117 -8.07 5.52 -18.94
CA GLY A 117 -8.03 4.58 -20.06
C GLY A 117 -7.48 3.20 -19.67
N ASP A 118 -6.46 3.16 -18.81
CA ASP A 118 -5.90 1.93 -18.23
C ASP A 118 -5.94 2.04 -16.70
N LYS A 119 -7.09 1.68 -16.12
CA LYS A 119 -7.33 1.76 -14.66
C LYS A 119 -6.30 0.95 -13.85
N PRO A 120 -5.97 -0.32 -14.20
CA PRO A 120 -4.94 -1.06 -13.49
C PRO A 120 -3.58 -0.34 -13.49
N ARG A 121 -3.11 0.13 -14.66
CA ARG A 121 -1.83 0.83 -14.74
C ARG A 121 -1.83 2.16 -13.99
N ALA A 122 -2.92 2.93 -14.09
CA ALA A 122 -3.08 4.18 -13.35
C ALA A 122 -3.01 3.92 -11.84
N LEU A 123 -3.69 2.88 -11.32
CA LEU A 123 -3.63 2.53 -9.91
C LEU A 123 -2.22 2.15 -9.43
N VAL A 124 -1.43 1.46 -10.27
CA VAL A 124 -0.02 1.18 -9.97
C VAL A 124 0.80 2.48 -9.85
N GLU A 125 0.60 3.44 -10.74
CA GLU A 125 1.26 4.75 -10.67
C GLU A 125 0.81 5.58 -9.45
N LEU A 126 -0.48 5.59 -9.15
CA LEU A 126 -1.03 6.28 -7.97
C LEU A 126 -0.46 5.67 -6.67
N LYS A 127 -0.34 4.34 -6.60
CA LYS A 127 0.33 3.67 -5.49
C LYS A 127 1.82 4.00 -5.44
N ARG A 128 2.53 4.05 -6.58
CA ARG A 128 3.97 4.34 -6.62
C ARG A 128 4.27 5.69 -5.96
N VAL A 129 3.50 6.73 -6.31
CA VAL A 129 3.70 8.08 -5.77
C VAL A 129 3.21 8.24 -4.33
N LEU A 130 2.36 7.35 -3.82
CA LEU A 130 1.96 7.34 -2.42
C LEU A 130 3.13 6.94 -1.51
N ARG A 131 3.28 7.65 -0.40
CA ARG A 131 4.13 7.25 0.72
C ARG A 131 3.61 6.00 1.41
N PRO A 132 4.48 5.27 2.12
CA PRO A 132 4.10 4.34 3.17
C PRO A 132 2.96 4.89 4.05
N ASN A 133 1.89 4.10 4.25
CA ASN A 133 0.66 4.50 4.96
C ASN A 133 -0.14 5.67 4.35
N GLY A 134 0.30 6.18 3.19
CA GLY A 134 -0.42 7.17 2.39
C GLY A 134 -1.73 6.60 1.85
N ARG A 135 -2.67 7.50 1.52
CA ARG A 135 -4.05 7.15 1.20
C ARG A 135 -4.43 7.56 -0.22
N LEU A 136 -5.09 6.66 -0.94
CA LEU A 136 -5.80 6.95 -2.17
C LEU A 136 -7.28 7.17 -1.85
N VAL A 137 -7.88 8.22 -2.38
CA VAL A 137 -9.32 8.50 -2.32
C VAL A 137 -9.83 8.69 -3.74
N ILE A 138 -10.82 7.90 -4.14
CA ILE A 138 -11.59 8.09 -5.37
C ILE A 138 -13.01 8.46 -4.93
N CYS A 139 -13.50 9.62 -5.37
CA CYS A 139 -14.80 10.10 -4.94
C CYS A 139 -15.60 10.78 -6.04
N HIS A 140 -16.91 10.61 -5.97
CA HIS A 140 -17.90 11.26 -6.83
C HIS A 140 -19.07 11.73 -5.95
N THR A 141 -19.69 12.86 -6.29
CA THR A 141 -20.84 13.46 -5.55
C THR A 141 -22.19 12.96 -6.04
N LYS A 142 -22.19 11.79 -6.68
CA LYS A 142 -23.32 11.06 -7.28
C LYS A 142 -23.02 9.57 -7.18
N SER A 143 -24.05 8.74 -7.26
CA SER A 143 -23.90 7.28 -7.29
C SER A 143 -23.20 6.82 -8.57
N ARG A 144 -22.68 5.59 -8.56
CA ARG A 144 -22.12 4.96 -9.77
C ARG A 144 -23.12 4.92 -10.93
N GLU A 145 -24.37 4.56 -10.65
CA GLU A 145 -25.41 4.44 -11.66
C GLU A 145 -25.63 5.76 -12.38
N GLU A 146 -25.80 6.85 -11.62
CA GLU A 146 -26.02 8.19 -12.16
C GLU A 146 -24.82 8.67 -12.98
N ILE A 147 -23.59 8.47 -12.48
CA ILE A 147 -22.36 8.84 -13.22
C ILE A 147 -22.27 8.09 -14.56
N ASN A 148 -22.50 6.77 -14.53
CA ASN A 148 -22.44 5.95 -15.73
C ASN A 148 -23.56 6.30 -16.73
N GLU A 149 -24.73 6.72 -16.26
CA GLU A 149 -25.82 7.24 -17.10
C GLU A 149 -25.47 8.57 -17.77
N ILE A 150 -24.90 9.51 -17.01
CA ILE A 150 -24.45 10.80 -17.54
C ILE A 150 -23.45 10.58 -18.68
N HIS A 151 -22.47 9.69 -18.49
CA HIS A 151 -21.48 9.36 -19.52
C HIS A 151 -22.11 8.77 -20.79
N ARG A 152 -23.03 7.80 -20.63
CA ARG A 152 -23.80 7.24 -21.76
C ARG A 152 -24.61 8.30 -22.48
N HIS A 153 -25.22 9.24 -21.76
CA HIS A 153 -26.04 10.30 -22.32
C HIS A 153 -25.22 11.35 -23.07
N ILE A 154 -24.09 11.79 -22.52
CA ILE A 154 -23.15 12.70 -23.19
C ILE A 154 -22.63 12.05 -24.48
N GLY A 155 -22.33 10.75 -24.43
CA GLY A 155 -21.87 9.99 -25.58
C GLY A 155 -20.46 10.38 -26.04
N GLY A 156 -20.13 10.00 -27.27
CA GLY A 156 -18.84 10.34 -27.88
C GLY A 156 -17.64 9.75 -27.12
N THR A 157 -16.69 10.61 -26.74
CA THR A 157 -15.39 10.21 -26.17
C THR A 157 -15.52 9.57 -24.78
N VAL A 158 -16.52 9.96 -24.00
CA VAL A 158 -16.72 9.50 -22.62
C VAL A 158 -17.82 8.44 -22.48
N ALA A 159 -18.46 8.03 -23.58
CA ALA A 159 -19.63 7.14 -23.57
C ALA A 159 -19.41 5.79 -22.85
N HIS A 160 -18.16 5.32 -22.85
CA HIS A 160 -17.76 4.03 -22.31
C HIS A 160 -16.88 4.17 -21.06
N ASP A 161 -16.70 5.39 -20.56
CA ASP A 161 -15.98 5.64 -19.32
C ASP A 161 -16.89 5.24 -18.16
N VAL A 162 -16.57 4.14 -17.50
CA VAL A 162 -17.40 3.57 -16.44
C VAL A 162 -16.72 3.64 -15.08
N LEU A 163 -17.51 4.00 -14.07
CA LEU A 163 -17.16 3.81 -12.66
C LEU A 163 -17.46 2.35 -12.28
N PRO A 164 -16.45 1.60 -11.77
CA PRO A 164 -16.63 0.22 -11.32
C PRO A 164 -17.62 0.08 -10.17
N ASP A 165 -18.27 -1.08 -10.03
CA ASP A 165 -19.01 -1.39 -8.80
C ASP A 165 -18.06 -1.68 -7.62
N GLU A 166 -18.62 -1.86 -6.43
CA GLU A 166 -17.82 -2.11 -5.23
C GLU A 166 -16.92 -3.34 -5.35
N THR A 167 -17.39 -4.41 -5.98
CA THR A 167 -16.63 -5.66 -6.11
C THR A 167 -15.46 -5.47 -7.06
N GLU A 168 -15.74 -4.88 -8.23
CA GLU A 168 -14.72 -4.58 -9.25
C GLU A 168 -13.70 -3.55 -8.73
N MET A 169 -14.15 -2.49 -8.05
CA MET A 169 -13.26 -1.48 -7.46
C MET A 169 -12.34 -2.09 -6.39
N ARG A 170 -12.89 -2.94 -5.51
CA ARG A 170 -12.09 -3.65 -4.49
C ARG A 170 -11.02 -4.52 -5.13
N ALA A 171 -11.38 -5.26 -6.18
CA ALA A 171 -10.42 -6.09 -6.93
C ALA A 171 -9.32 -5.23 -7.58
N LEU A 172 -9.69 -4.16 -8.30
CA LEU A 172 -8.73 -3.25 -8.94
C LEU A 172 -7.73 -2.65 -7.94
N LEU A 173 -8.21 -2.19 -6.77
CA LEU A 173 -7.37 -1.63 -5.72
C LEU A 173 -6.45 -2.69 -5.09
N ALA A 174 -6.96 -3.90 -4.85
CA ALA A 174 -6.19 -5.01 -4.30
C ALA A 174 -5.12 -5.51 -5.28
N ASP A 175 -5.44 -5.62 -6.58
CA ASP A 175 -4.52 -6.06 -7.63
C ASP A 175 -3.38 -5.05 -7.86
N ALA A 176 -3.64 -3.75 -7.66
CA ALA A 176 -2.59 -2.73 -7.60
C ALA A 176 -1.72 -2.86 -6.33
N GLY A 177 -2.14 -3.66 -5.36
CA GLY A 177 -1.47 -3.90 -4.09
C GLY A 177 -1.65 -2.76 -3.08
N LEU A 178 -2.81 -2.10 -3.11
CA LEU A 178 -3.30 -1.27 -2.01
C LEU A 178 -4.04 -2.15 -0.99
N ASP A 179 -4.09 -1.71 0.27
CA ASP A 179 -4.75 -2.39 1.39
C ASP A 179 -5.79 -1.50 2.07
N ARG A 180 -6.42 -2.02 3.15
CA ARG A 180 -7.42 -1.31 3.96
C ARG A 180 -8.47 -0.63 3.08
N ILE A 181 -9.05 -1.44 2.19
CA ILE A 181 -9.94 -1.00 1.13
C ILE A 181 -11.36 -0.86 1.68
N GLU A 182 -11.90 0.34 1.57
CA GLU A 182 -13.28 0.69 1.87
C GLU A 182 -13.92 1.24 0.60
N VAL A 183 -15.02 0.64 0.15
CA VAL A 183 -15.79 1.13 -1.00
C VAL A 183 -17.25 1.18 -0.58
N SER A 184 -17.91 2.29 -0.90
CA SER A 184 -19.34 2.50 -0.74
C SER A 184 -19.93 3.23 -1.95
N ASP A 185 -21.06 2.73 -2.43
CA ASP A 185 -21.89 3.36 -3.46
C ASP A 185 -23.26 3.71 -2.86
N GLU A 186 -23.44 4.98 -2.49
CA GLU A 186 -24.65 5.52 -1.89
C GLU A 186 -25.42 6.38 -2.92
N PRO A 187 -26.73 6.62 -2.74
CA PRO A 187 -27.52 7.40 -3.70
C PRO A 187 -26.96 8.80 -4.01
N ASP A 188 -26.24 9.40 -3.06
CA ASP A 188 -25.72 10.77 -3.16
C ASP A 188 -24.20 10.86 -3.32
N ARG A 189 -23.48 9.72 -3.32
CA ARG A 189 -22.02 9.70 -3.48
C ARG A 189 -21.49 8.29 -3.80
N TYR A 190 -20.35 8.27 -4.46
CA TYR A 190 -19.49 7.09 -4.55
C TYR A 190 -18.17 7.40 -3.87
N LEU A 191 -17.68 6.50 -3.01
CA LEU A 191 -16.44 6.67 -2.28
C LEU A 191 -15.64 5.36 -2.23
N ALA A 192 -14.41 5.40 -2.72
CA ALA A 192 -13.43 4.34 -2.52
C ALA A 192 -12.17 4.91 -1.85
N ILE A 193 -11.77 4.28 -0.75
CA ILE A 193 -10.59 4.63 0.02
C ILE A 193 -9.71 3.40 0.11
N ALA A 194 -8.42 3.57 -0.13
CA ALA A 194 -7.43 2.54 0.10
C ALA A 194 -6.12 3.15 0.60
N ARG A 195 -5.25 2.33 1.19
CA ARG A 195 -3.94 2.77 1.68
C ARG A 195 -2.82 2.00 1.01
N LYS A 196 -1.69 2.66 0.82
CA LYS A 196 -0.44 1.97 0.54
C LYS A 196 0.07 1.40 1.84
N SER A 197 0.25 0.09 1.91
CA SER A 197 1.01 -0.53 3.00
C SER A 197 2.37 0.15 3.07
N ASP A 198 2.90 0.37 4.26
CA ASP A 198 4.26 0.88 4.44
C ASP A 198 5.38 -0.06 4.01
N GLY A 199 5.05 -1.17 3.34
CA GLY A 199 5.97 -2.29 3.13
C GLY A 199 6.42 -2.92 4.46
N ALA A 200 5.97 -2.40 5.60
CA ALA A 200 6.43 -2.67 6.94
C ALA A 200 5.26 -3.26 7.74
N LEU A 201 5.23 -4.60 7.72
CA LEU A 201 4.43 -5.45 8.59
C LEU A 201 2.96 -5.61 8.17
N MET A 202 2.65 -6.84 7.72
CA MET A 202 1.30 -7.38 7.84
C MET A 202 0.79 -7.13 9.27
N PRO A 203 -0.53 -6.94 9.51
CA PRO A 203 -1.08 -6.81 10.86
C PRO A 203 -0.53 -7.89 11.81
N ASP A 204 -0.45 -9.13 11.34
CA ASP A 204 0.14 -10.26 12.08
C ASP A 204 1.62 -10.07 12.40
N LEU A 205 2.41 -9.55 11.45
CA LEU A 205 3.83 -9.30 11.68
C LEU A 205 4.02 -8.19 12.72
N GLU A 206 3.19 -7.15 12.68
CA GLU A 206 3.29 -6.02 13.61
C GLU A 206 2.92 -6.45 15.02
N ILE A 207 1.85 -7.24 15.17
CA ILE A 207 1.49 -7.87 16.44
C ILE A 207 2.65 -8.76 16.93
N ALA A 208 3.22 -9.60 16.07
CA ALA A 208 4.35 -10.45 16.40
C ALA A 208 5.56 -9.61 16.88
N ARG A 209 5.89 -8.52 16.17
CA ARG A 209 6.98 -7.61 16.53
C ARG A 209 6.75 -6.95 17.89
N GLN A 210 5.54 -6.48 18.15
CA GLN A 210 5.19 -5.83 19.42
C GLN A 210 5.30 -6.82 20.58
N ILE A 211 4.73 -8.01 20.43
CA ILE A 211 4.80 -9.08 21.45
C ILE A 211 6.25 -9.47 21.72
N LEU A 212 7.07 -9.69 20.69
CA LEU A 212 8.50 -10.03 20.86
C LEU A 212 9.29 -8.94 21.61
N THR A 213 8.89 -7.68 21.45
CA THR A 213 9.58 -6.54 22.06
C THR A 213 9.15 -6.34 23.52
N GLN A 214 7.87 -6.57 23.83
CA GLN A 214 7.29 -6.38 25.17
C GLN A 214 7.54 -7.60 26.06
N ASP A 215 7.27 -8.79 25.55
CA ASP A 215 7.44 -10.04 26.26
C ASP A 215 8.80 -10.60 25.88
N ALA A 216 9.65 -10.88 26.87
CA ALA A 216 11.01 -11.37 26.64
C ALA A 216 11.06 -12.80 26.03
N LEU A 217 10.57 -12.95 24.81
CA LEU A 217 10.42 -14.17 24.03
C LEU A 217 11.62 -14.35 23.08
N GLY A 218 11.94 -15.60 22.73
CA GLY A 218 12.85 -15.95 21.65
C GLY A 218 12.20 -15.72 20.30
N PHE A 219 10.95 -16.21 20.13
CA PHE A 219 10.11 -15.95 18.96
C PHE A 219 8.62 -15.96 19.31
N VAL A 220 7.81 -15.44 18.39
CA VAL A 220 6.35 -15.52 18.38
C VAL A 220 5.84 -15.66 16.96
N ILE A 221 4.81 -16.49 16.76
CA ILE A 221 4.11 -16.69 15.49
C ILE A 221 2.67 -16.21 15.65
N VAL A 222 2.24 -15.35 14.73
CA VAL A 222 0.91 -14.76 14.72
C VAL A 222 0.24 -15.05 13.38
N LYS A 223 -1.04 -15.39 13.42
CA LYS A 223 -1.88 -15.56 12.24
C LYS A 223 -3.29 -15.12 12.55
N SER A 224 -3.89 -14.32 11.67
CA SER A 224 -5.24 -13.79 11.86
C SER A 224 -5.38 -13.10 13.22
N GLU A 225 -4.38 -12.28 13.56
CA GLU A 225 -4.26 -11.48 14.78
C GLU A 225 -4.18 -12.30 16.08
N LYS A 226 -3.96 -13.61 15.99
CA LYS A 226 -3.85 -14.52 17.13
C LYS A 226 -2.47 -15.14 17.21
N VAL A 227 -1.93 -15.23 18.42
CA VAL A 227 -0.69 -15.97 18.69
C VAL A 227 -0.96 -17.45 18.50
N LEU A 228 -0.28 -18.07 17.53
CA LEU A 228 -0.33 -19.52 17.31
C LEU A 228 0.67 -20.25 18.21
N ALA A 229 1.88 -19.70 18.34
CA ALA A 229 2.94 -20.27 19.14
C ALA A 229 3.92 -19.18 19.58
N SER A 230 4.58 -19.40 20.71
CA SER A 230 5.69 -18.56 21.16
C SER A 230 6.58 -19.37 22.10
N SER A 231 7.85 -18.96 22.23
CA SER A 231 8.75 -19.54 23.22
C SER A 231 9.69 -18.49 23.76
N ARG A 232 10.14 -18.67 25.02
CA ARG A 232 11.24 -17.89 25.63
C ARG A 232 12.60 -18.55 25.43
N GLU A 233 12.61 -19.80 24.99
CA GLU A 233 13.83 -20.56 24.76
C GLU A 233 14.60 -20.01 23.56
N GLN A 234 15.92 -20.23 23.57
CA GLN A 234 16.83 -19.75 22.53
C GLN A 234 17.28 -20.89 21.61
N GLY A 235 17.57 -20.55 20.36
CA GLY A 235 18.07 -21.48 19.36
C GLY A 235 16.97 -21.97 18.42
N VAL A 236 17.30 -22.97 17.60
CA VAL A 236 16.43 -23.43 16.50
C VAL A 236 15.36 -24.44 16.96
N ARG A 237 15.65 -25.25 17.99
CA ARG A 237 14.77 -26.33 18.46
C ARG A 237 13.32 -25.86 18.78
N PRO A 238 13.10 -24.79 19.56
CA PRO A 238 11.74 -24.34 19.87
C PRO A 238 10.89 -23.99 18.64
N PHE A 239 11.51 -23.42 17.60
CA PHE A 239 10.84 -23.10 16.34
C PHE A 239 10.59 -24.36 15.50
N PHE A 240 11.58 -25.27 15.45
CA PHE A 240 11.45 -26.56 14.77
C PHE A 240 10.32 -27.41 15.36
N ASP A 241 10.24 -27.52 16.70
CA ASP A 241 9.19 -28.27 17.40
C ASP A 241 7.79 -27.73 17.04
N VAL A 242 7.65 -26.41 16.86
CA VAL A 242 6.40 -25.79 16.42
C VAL A 242 6.04 -26.16 14.99
N ILE A 243 7.01 -26.21 14.08
CA ILE A 243 6.79 -26.64 12.69
C ILE A 243 6.29 -28.08 12.64
N VAL A 244 6.93 -28.98 13.41
CA VAL A 244 6.53 -30.39 13.49
C VAL A 244 5.13 -30.55 14.07
N ASN A 245 4.73 -29.74 15.05
CA ASN A 245 3.45 -29.90 15.75
C ASN A 245 2.27 -29.21 15.06
N LEU A 246 2.51 -28.10 14.34
CA LEU A 246 1.44 -27.29 13.75
C LEU A 246 1.30 -27.45 12.23
N GLU A 247 2.35 -27.92 11.54
CA GLU A 247 2.36 -28.21 10.10
C GLU A 247 1.61 -27.14 9.27
N GLU A 248 0.53 -27.51 8.58
CA GLU A 248 -0.25 -26.64 7.69
C GLU A 248 -0.85 -25.41 8.39
N ALA A 249 -1.04 -25.45 9.72
CA ALA A 249 -1.61 -24.32 10.45
C ALA A 249 -0.70 -23.07 10.39
N LEU A 250 0.60 -23.25 10.18
CA LEU A 250 1.60 -22.17 10.07
C LEU A 250 1.59 -21.47 8.71
N SER A 251 1.04 -22.09 7.67
CA SER A 251 1.03 -21.49 6.33
C SER A 251 0.37 -20.11 6.37
N ARG A 252 1.00 -19.11 5.75
CA ARG A 252 0.60 -17.69 5.73
C ARG A 252 0.61 -16.99 7.09
N ALA A 253 1.29 -17.55 8.09
CA ALA A 253 1.51 -16.85 9.35
C ALA A 253 2.66 -15.83 9.22
N ALA A 254 2.78 -14.96 10.23
CA ALA A 254 3.90 -14.07 10.43
C ALA A 254 4.73 -14.51 11.64
N VAL A 255 6.05 -14.41 11.54
CA VAL A 255 7.00 -14.77 12.60
C VAL A 255 7.79 -13.54 13.02
N ALA A 256 7.93 -13.32 14.32
CA ALA A 256 8.93 -12.42 14.87
C ALA A 256 9.90 -13.23 15.72
N ASP A 257 11.20 -13.17 15.39
CA ASP A 257 12.27 -13.88 16.09
C ASP A 257 13.39 -12.90 16.48
N ARG A 258 14.05 -13.13 17.62
CA ARG A 258 15.19 -12.31 18.03
C ARG A 258 16.39 -12.49 17.11
N VAL A 259 16.68 -13.70 16.66
CA VAL A 259 17.87 -14.03 15.88
C VAL A 259 17.51 -14.91 14.69
N VAL A 260 17.43 -14.31 13.50
CA VAL A 260 17.14 -15.02 12.26
C VAL A 260 18.43 -15.32 11.51
N GLY A 261 18.94 -16.53 11.73
CA GLY A 261 19.99 -17.13 10.91
C GLY A 261 19.43 -17.90 9.72
N LYS A 262 20.32 -18.43 8.86
CA LYS A 262 19.91 -19.12 7.63
C LYS A 262 19.01 -20.36 7.90
N ALA A 263 19.19 -21.02 9.04
CA ALA A 263 18.33 -22.12 9.47
C ALA A 263 16.89 -21.68 9.74
N ILE A 264 16.68 -20.59 10.49
CA ILE A 264 15.33 -20.06 10.76
C ILE A 264 14.68 -19.55 9.47
N ALA A 265 15.47 -18.94 8.56
CA ALA A 265 15.00 -18.51 7.26
C ALA A 265 14.44 -19.69 6.43
N LEU A 266 15.24 -20.75 6.26
CA LEU A 266 14.81 -21.92 5.48
C LEU A 266 13.65 -22.68 6.13
N LEU A 267 13.63 -22.77 7.47
CA LEU A 267 12.48 -23.32 8.19
C LEU A 267 11.20 -22.48 8.01
N SER A 268 11.33 -21.16 7.96
CA SER A 268 10.19 -20.27 7.69
C SER A 268 9.65 -20.46 6.27
N ILE A 269 10.54 -20.64 5.29
CA ILE A 269 10.16 -20.96 3.90
C ILE A 269 9.47 -22.32 3.83
N TYR A 270 10.04 -23.34 4.47
CA TYR A 270 9.46 -24.68 4.54
C TYR A 270 8.05 -24.66 5.14
N ALA A 271 7.84 -23.90 6.23
CA ALA A 271 6.55 -23.79 6.90
C ALA A 271 5.53 -22.89 6.16
N GLY A 272 5.91 -22.27 5.03
CA GLY A 272 5.03 -21.39 4.26
C GLY A 272 4.70 -20.08 4.97
N ILE A 273 5.64 -19.52 5.73
CA ILE A 273 5.50 -18.21 6.42
C ILE A 273 5.50 -17.08 5.39
N ASP A 274 4.58 -16.11 5.52
CA ASP A 274 4.46 -14.97 4.59
C ASP A 274 5.33 -13.77 5.01
N ALA A 275 5.67 -13.68 6.30
CA ALA A 275 6.41 -12.55 6.83
C ALA A 275 7.30 -12.89 8.03
N VAL A 276 8.50 -12.30 8.08
CA VAL A 276 9.49 -12.50 9.15
C VAL A 276 10.02 -11.16 9.65
N TYR A 277 10.04 -10.98 10.97
CA TYR A 277 10.69 -9.87 11.66
C TYR A 277 11.86 -10.41 12.47
N ALA A 278 13.02 -9.77 12.35
CA ALA A 278 14.23 -10.12 13.07
C ALA A 278 14.75 -8.95 13.91
N HIS A 279 15.11 -9.18 15.19
CA HIS A 279 15.93 -8.19 15.89
C HIS A 279 17.36 -8.16 15.32
N LEU A 280 17.91 -9.34 15.02
CA LEU A 280 19.20 -9.55 14.38
C LEU A 280 19.04 -10.60 13.29
N ALA A 281 19.45 -10.30 12.05
CA ALA A 281 19.43 -11.24 10.93
C ALA A 281 20.81 -11.39 10.28
N SER A 282 21.11 -12.56 9.70
CA SER A 282 22.29 -12.73 8.84
C SER A 282 22.01 -12.33 7.39
N LYS A 283 23.03 -11.87 6.66
CA LYS A 283 22.90 -11.60 5.21
C LYS A 283 22.41 -12.82 4.41
N PRO A 284 22.90 -14.05 4.65
CA PRO A 284 22.35 -15.24 3.99
C PRO A 284 20.87 -15.47 4.30
N ALA A 285 20.43 -15.23 5.53
CA ALA A 285 19.03 -15.36 5.91
C ALA A 285 18.12 -14.37 5.16
N MET A 286 18.51 -13.08 5.15
CA MET A 286 17.78 -12.03 4.41
C MET A 286 17.64 -12.40 2.93
N LYS A 287 18.75 -12.82 2.30
CA LYS A 287 18.76 -13.23 0.90
C LYS A 287 17.79 -14.39 0.63
N SER A 288 17.82 -15.45 1.45
CA SER A 288 16.92 -16.60 1.26
C SER A 288 15.44 -16.21 1.42
N LEU A 289 15.11 -15.35 2.38
CA LEU A 289 13.73 -14.86 2.58
C LEU A 289 13.26 -14.00 1.41
N GLU A 290 14.10 -13.09 0.93
CA GLU A 290 13.82 -12.22 -0.23
C GLU A 290 13.62 -13.03 -1.52
N GLU A 291 14.50 -14.01 -1.79
CA GLU A 291 14.39 -14.91 -2.95
C GLU A 291 13.11 -15.75 -2.91
N ALA A 292 12.64 -16.12 -1.71
CA ALA A 292 11.37 -16.81 -1.51
C ALA A 292 10.14 -15.87 -1.49
N SER A 293 10.32 -14.57 -1.77
CA SER A 293 9.26 -13.55 -1.71
C SER A 293 8.58 -13.44 -0.34
N ILE A 294 9.27 -13.81 0.73
CA ILE A 294 8.82 -13.61 2.11
C ILE A 294 9.09 -12.16 2.50
N ARG A 295 8.09 -11.49 3.07
CA ARG A 295 8.25 -10.11 3.55
C ARG A 295 9.16 -10.13 4.78
N VAL A 296 10.31 -9.47 4.70
CA VAL A 296 11.28 -9.48 5.80
C VAL A 296 11.60 -8.07 6.29
N SER A 297 11.70 -7.91 7.60
CA SER A 297 12.20 -6.70 8.25
C SER A 297 13.19 -7.08 9.35
N ALA A 298 14.31 -6.37 9.43
CA ALA A 298 15.34 -6.62 10.44
C ALA A 298 15.80 -5.32 11.09
N LYS A 299 15.91 -5.30 12.42
CA LYS A 299 16.47 -4.14 13.15
C LYS A 299 17.99 -4.02 12.96
N GLN A 300 18.68 -5.14 12.83
CA GLN A 300 20.11 -5.19 12.55
C GLN A 300 20.41 -6.36 11.61
N VAL A 301 21.29 -6.14 10.62
CA VAL A 301 21.78 -7.18 9.71
C VAL A 301 23.28 -7.34 9.85
N VAL A 302 23.76 -8.57 10.01
CA VAL A 302 25.18 -8.92 10.14
C VAL A 302 25.61 -9.89 9.04
N PRO A 303 26.91 -10.02 8.71
CA PRO A 303 27.37 -10.99 7.71
C PRO A 303 26.92 -12.42 8.04
N HIS A 304 27.10 -12.85 9.31
CA HIS A 304 26.75 -14.19 9.79
C HIS A 304 26.33 -14.15 11.26
N ILE A 305 25.49 -15.09 11.68
CA ILE A 305 25.19 -15.32 13.10
C ILE A 305 26.34 -16.10 13.74
N LEU A 306 26.88 -15.58 14.84
CA LEU A 306 27.95 -16.22 15.61
C LEU A 306 27.37 -17.14 16.71
N ASN A 307 28.20 -18.03 17.23
CA ASN A 307 27.88 -18.85 18.40
C ASN A 307 27.75 -17.97 19.67
N ARG A 308 27.33 -18.58 20.79
CA ARG A 308 27.11 -17.85 22.06
C ARG A 308 28.38 -17.19 22.63
N GLU A 309 29.55 -17.70 22.27
CA GLU A 309 30.84 -17.14 22.69
C GLU A 309 31.26 -15.95 21.81
N GLY A 310 30.66 -15.80 20.62
CA GLY A 310 31.01 -14.77 19.65
C GLY A 310 32.33 -15.02 18.92
N ILE A 311 32.83 -16.26 18.91
CA ILE A 311 34.18 -16.59 18.40
C ILE A 311 34.12 -17.34 17.06
N ASP A 312 33.10 -18.15 16.84
CA ASP A 312 32.89 -18.92 15.59
C ASP A 312 31.44 -18.77 15.09
N LEU A 313 31.15 -19.26 13.89
CA LEU A 313 29.80 -19.33 13.34
C LEU A 313 28.86 -20.15 14.24
N CYS A 314 27.60 -19.72 14.31
CA CYS A 314 26.55 -20.53 14.92
C CYS A 314 26.50 -21.92 14.25
N PRO A 315 26.37 -23.02 15.02
CA PRO A 315 26.33 -24.38 14.47
C PRO A 315 25.27 -24.55 13.37
N PHE A 316 24.10 -23.93 13.53
CA PHE A 316 23.02 -23.97 12.54
C PHE A 316 23.30 -23.10 11.32
N GLU A 317 24.01 -21.98 11.48
CA GLU A 317 24.45 -21.16 10.34
C GLU A 317 25.47 -21.94 9.49
N LYS A 318 26.39 -22.65 10.15
CA LYS A 318 27.39 -23.51 9.52
C LYS A 318 26.75 -24.73 8.83
N LEU A 319 25.78 -25.36 9.48
CA LEU A 319 25.03 -26.48 8.93
C LEU A 319 24.33 -26.09 7.62
N MET A 320 23.77 -24.87 7.56
CA MET A 320 23.01 -24.39 6.41
C MET A 320 23.84 -23.68 5.34
N TYR A 321 25.16 -23.58 5.50
CA TYR A 321 25.99 -22.70 4.67
C TYR A 321 25.79 -22.91 3.15
N ASN A 322 25.73 -24.17 2.72
CA ASN A 322 25.53 -24.56 1.31
C ASN A 322 24.12 -25.08 0.99
N VAL A 323 23.19 -25.06 1.94
CA VAL A 323 21.82 -25.53 1.75
C VAL A 323 20.96 -24.37 1.24
N SER A 324 20.21 -24.58 0.17
CA SER A 324 19.24 -23.60 -0.36
C SER A 324 17.82 -24.18 -0.46
N ASP A 325 17.69 -25.50 -0.50
CA ASP A 325 16.41 -26.18 -0.57
C ASP A 325 15.77 -26.28 0.84
N PRO A 326 14.53 -25.80 1.03
CA PRO A 326 13.87 -25.82 2.34
C PRO A 326 13.58 -27.24 2.88
N ASP A 327 13.26 -28.21 2.01
CA ASP A 327 13.00 -29.60 2.42
C ASP A 327 14.29 -30.30 2.88
N GLU A 328 15.41 -30.06 2.17
CA GLU A 328 16.75 -30.48 2.58
C GLU A 328 17.15 -29.85 3.92
N ALA A 329 16.86 -28.56 4.10
CA ALA A 329 17.14 -27.83 5.33
C ALA A 329 16.39 -28.43 6.52
N PHE A 330 15.08 -28.68 6.36
CA PHE A 330 14.25 -29.31 7.39
C PHE A 330 14.82 -30.68 7.79
N SER A 331 15.13 -31.53 6.82
CA SER A 331 15.68 -32.88 7.04
C SER A 331 17.05 -32.85 7.76
N SER A 332 17.91 -31.91 7.36
CA SER A 332 19.24 -31.72 7.95
C SER A 332 19.16 -31.23 9.39
N ILE A 333 18.26 -30.27 9.68
CA ILE A 333 18.03 -29.75 11.03
C ILE A 333 17.44 -30.84 11.92
N LYS A 334 16.48 -31.61 11.43
CA LYS A 334 15.88 -32.76 12.14
C LYS A 334 16.96 -33.75 12.60
N THR A 335 17.83 -34.14 11.66
CA THR A 335 18.95 -35.06 11.94
C THR A 335 19.91 -34.47 12.97
N PHE A 336 20.23 -33.18 12.86
CA PHE A 336 21.12 -32.48 13.79
C PHE A 336 20.54 -32.36 15.21
N LEU A 337 19.21 -32.25 15.32
CA LEU A 337 18.48 -32.18 16.60
C LEU A 337 18.23 -33.56 17.24
N GLY A 338 18.53 -34.65 16.53
CA GLY A 338 18.42 -36.03 17.01
C GLY A 338 17.03 -36.65 16.90
N GLU A 339 16.23 -36.26 15.89
CA GLU A 339 14.84 -36.70 15.69
C GLU A 339 14.58 -37.53 14.43
#